data_AF-A0A0K2RD20-F1
#
_entry.id   AF-A0A0K2RD20-F1
#
_cell.length_a   1.000
_cell.length_b   1.000
_cell.length_c   1.000
_cell.angle_alpha   90.00
_cell.angle_beta   90.00
_cell.angle_gamma   90.00
#
_symmetry.space_group_name_H-M   'P 1'
#
loop_
_entity.id
_entity.type
_entity.pdbx_description
1 polymer ?
#
loop_
_entity_poly.entity_id
_entity_poly.type
_entity_poly.pdbx_seq_one_letter_code
_entity_poly.pdbx_strand_id
1 'polypeptide(L)'
;MGKTRVIAETGAGQHGVASATAAALLGLECVVYMGAEDCRRQALNVARMQLLGATVVPVTNGSQTLKDAINDALRDWVSNVDNTHYLLGTAAGAHPFPAMVRFFHEVIGEEARAQILEQTGKLPDAVCACIGGGSNAIGIFHSFLDDASVKIYGFEAGGDGVETGRHAAAITLGRPGVLHGARSYLMQDEDGQTIESHSISAGLDYPSVGPEHSYLADIGRVTYEPITDTEAMDAFRLLCRTEGIIPAIESSHALAGAIKVGKQLTEGKDNPADTIIIVNLSGRGDKDVETAAEWFHMLDENGNVKGTTLSTRKPKGPSERSNLEISIDEANGGQN
;
A
#
# COMPACT_ATOMS: atom_id res chain seq x y z
N MET A 1 1.67 -6.11 30.67
CA MET A 1 1.99 -4.68 30.93
C MET A 1 0.99 -3.98 31.86
N GLY A 2 -0.20 -4.54 32.13
CA GLY A 2 -1.17 -3.93 33.05
C GLY A 2 -1.86 -2.66 32.52
N LYS A 3 -1.67 -2.35 31.23
CA LYS A 3 -2.28 -1.19 30.55
C LYS A 3 -3.75 -1.47 30.31
N THR A 4 -4.58 -0.48 30.54
CA THR A 4 -6.05 -0.55 30.38
C THR A 4 -6.54 0.24 29.17
N ARG A 5 -5.65 1.02 28.56
CA ARG A 5 -5.90 1.90 27.43
C ARG A 5 -4.90 1.63 26.32
N VAL A 6 -5.39 1.63 25.09
CA VAL A 6 -4.57 1.59 23.88
C VAL A 6 -4.83 2.81 23.02
N ILE A 7 -3.77 3.27 22.37
CA ILE A 7 -3.86 4.31 21.35
C ILE A 7 -3.22 3.82 20.06
N ALA A 8 -3.70 4.33 18.93
CA ALA A 8 -3.16 4.02 17.61
C ALA A 8 -3.27 5.25 16.69
N GLU A 9 -2.39 5.34 15.70
CA GLU A 9 -2.59 6.17 14.51
C GLU A 9 -3.35 5.39 13.43
N THR A 10 -3.89 6.06 12.42
CA THR A 10 -4.28 5.41 11.17
C THR A 10 -4.37 6.41 10.01
N GLY A 11 -4.02 5.97 8.80
CA GLY A 11 -4.24 6.70 7.54
C GLY A 11 -5.47 6.16 6.84
N ALA A 12 -5.32 5.08 6.05
CA ALA A 12 -6.42 4.38 5.38
C ALA A 12 -7.54 3.81 6.30
N GLY A 13 -7.38 3.89 7.62
CA GLY A 13 -8.36 3.42 8.61
C GLY A 13 -8.25 1.95 9.00
N GLN A 14 -7.49 1.12 8.27
CA GLN A 14 -7.42 -0.33 8.54
C GLN A 14 -6.77 -0.66 9.88
N HIS A 15 -5.61 -0.05 10.19
CA HIS A 15 -4.95 -0.24 11.49
C HIS A 15 -5.81 0.27 12.65
N GLY A 16 -6.49 1.40 12.46
CA GLY A 16 -7.45 1.93 13.42
C GLY A 16 -8.60 0.94 13.69
N VAL A 17 -9.19 0.37 12.64
CA VAL A 17 -10.24 -0.67 12.77
C VAL A 17 -9.69 -1.94 13.44
N ALA A 18 -8.49 -2.38 13.10
CA ALA A 18 -7.84 -3.54 13.73
C ALA A 18 -7.61 -3.30 15.23
N SER A 19 -7.09 -2.13 15.59
CA SER A 19 -6.85 -1.71 16.97
C SER A 19 -8.15 -1.62 17.77
N ALA A 20 -9.20 -1.01 17.20
CA ALA A 20 -10.53 -0.95 17.80
C ALA A 20 -11.13 -2.35 18.00
N THR A 21 -10.96 -3.25 17.02
CA THR A 21 -11.45 -4.63 17.09
C THR A 21 -10.78 -5.40 18.23
N ALA A 22 -9.44 -5.33 18.31
CA ALA A 22 -8.68 -5.99 19.36
C ALA A 22 -9.01 -5.41 20.74
N ALA A 23 -9.15 -4.09 20.86
CA ALA A 23 -9.51 -3.44 22.10
C ALA A 23 -10.91 -3.83 22.58
N ALA A 24 -11.90 -3.87 21.68
CA ALA A 24 -13.26 -4.32 21.99
C ALA A 24 -13.28 -5.77 22.48
N LEU A 25 -12.52 -6.67 21.82
CA LEU A 25 -12.40 -8.07 22.21
C LEU A 25 -11.77 -8.25 23.60
N LEU A 26 -10.74 -7.43 23.91
CA LEU A 26 -9.95 -7.55 25.13
C LEU A 26 -10.44 -6.67 26.29
N GLY A 27 -11.49 -5.87 26.07
CA GLY A 27 -12.04 -4.95 27.07
C GLY A 27 -11.12 -3.78 27.40
N LEU A 28 -10.41 -3.24 26.40
CA LEU A 28 -9.50 -2.10 26.54
C LEU A 28 -10.17 -0.81 26.03
N GLU A 29 -9.88 0.32 26.67
CA GLU A 29 -10.21 1.64 26.10
C GLU A 29 -9.36 1.86 24.84
N CYS A 30 -9.96 2.32 23.74
CA CYS A 30 -9.26 2.57 22.49
C CYS A 30 -9.47 4.01 21.99
N VAL A 31 -8.37 4.70 21.70
CA VAL A 31 -8.38 6.00 21.03
C VAL A 31 -7.53 5.92 19.76
N VAL A 32 -8.14 6.28 18.63
CA VAL A 32 -7.48 6.27 17.33
C VAL A 32 -7.32 7.70 16.82
N TYR A 33 -6.08 8.10 16.56
CA TYR A 33 -5.73 9.35 15.91
C TYR A 33 -5.73 9.16 14.40
N MET A 34 -6.42 10.03 13.67
CA MET A 34 -6.54 9.94 12.22
C MET A 34 -6.52 11.35 11.63
N GLY A 35 -5.75 11.56 10.56
CA GLY A 35 -5.70 12.85 9.88
C GLY A 35 -7.10 13.29 9.42
N ALA A 36 -7.44 14.57 9.53
CA ALA A 36 -8.80 15.03 9.21
C ALA A 36 -9.15 14.81 7.73
N GLU A 37 -8.18 14.91 6.82
CA GLU A 37 -8.37 14.60 5.40
C GLU A 37 -8.57 13.09 5.19
N ASP A 38 -7.82 12.25 5.92
CA ASP A 38 -8.01 10.79 5.89
C ASP A 38 -9.38 10.39 6.45
N CYS A 39 -9.84 11.01 7.54
CA CYS A 39 -11.19 10.83 8.08
C CYS A 39 -12.27 11.10 7.03
N ARG A 40 -12.09 12.14 6.21
CA ARG A 40 -13.03 12.50 5.13
C ARG A 40 -13.02 11.45 4.03
N ARG A 41 -11.84 11.04 3.55
CA ARG A 41 -11.68 10.06 2.46
C ARG A 41 -12.05 8.63 2.86
N GLN A 42 -11.98 8.30 4.15
CA GLN A 42 -12.14 6.95 4.68
C GLN A 42 -13.27 6.87 5.73
N ALA A 43 -14.35 7.62 5.51
CA ALA A 43 -15.47 7.77 6.44
C ALA A 43 -16.07 6.42 6.89
N LEU A 44 -16.09 5.41 6.01
CA LEU A 44 -16.54 4.05 6.35
C LEU A 44 -15.71 3.42 7.47
N ASN A 45 -14.38 3.59 7.45
CA ASN A 45 -13.53 3.04 8.51
C ASN A 45 -13.65 3.85 9.82
N VAL A 46 -13.86 5.16 9.74
CA VAL A 46 -14.19 5.98 10.93
C VAL A 46 -15.45 5.47 11.61
N ALA A 47 -16.53 5.24 10.84
CA ALA A 47 -17.77 4.70 11.37
C ALA A 47 -17.59 3.30 11.99
N ARG A 48 -16.82 2.42 11.34
CA ARG A 48 -16.51 1.07 11.87
C ARG A 48 -15.77 1.14 13.21
N MET A 49 -14.78 2.03 13.35
CA MET A 49 -14.06 2.22 14.62
C MET A 49 -15.00 2.67 15.73
N GLN A 50 -15.89 3.63 15.45
CA GLN A 50 -16.86 4.12 16.43
C GLN A 50 -17.89 3.06 16.82
N LEU A 51 -18.35 2.24 15.87
CA LEU A 51 -19.24 1.10 16.15
C LEU A 51 -18.58 0.04 17.03
N LEU A 52 -17.25 -0.09 16.98
CA LEU A 52 -16.45 -0.95 17.86
C LEU A 52 -16.19 -0.33 19.24
N GLY A 53 -16.67 0.90 19.48
CA GLY A 53 -16.52 1.60 20.76
C GLY A 53 -15.22 2.39 20.90
N ALA A 54 -14.43 2.53 19.83
CA ALA A 54 -13.22 3.36 19.86
C ALA A 54 -13.57 4.85 19.73
N THR A 55 -12.81 5.70 20.43
CA THR A 55 -12.83 7.14 20.19
C THR A 55 -11.95 7.45 18.98
N VAL A 56 -12.48 8.15 17.98
CA VAL A 56 -11.69 8.59 16.81
C VAL A 56 -11.45 10.09 16.93
N VAL A 57 -10.18 10.50 16.90
CA VAL A 57 -9.73 11.88 17.06
C VAL A 57 -9.19 12.39 15.72
N PRO A 58 -9.93 13.30 15.04
CA PRO A 58 -9.45 13.93 13.82
C PRO A 58 -8.31 14.91 14.10
N VAL A 59 -7.15 14.70 13.47
CA VAL A 59 -5.98 15.57 13.58
C VAL A 59 -6.03 16.63 12.48
N THR A 60 -6.15 17.90 12.88
CA THR A 60 -6.34 19.05 11.99
C THR A 60 -5.08 19.89 11.78
N ASN A 61 -3.97 19.51 12.42
CA ASN A 61 -2.67 20.18 12.28
C ASN A 61 -1.90 19.62 11.08
N GLY A 62 -0.97 20.40 10.53
CA GLY A 62 -0.05 19.95 9.49
C GLY A 62 -0.74 19.63 8.17
N SER A 63 -0.31 18.54 7.53
CA SER A 63 -0.89 18.02 6.29
C SER A 63 -2.21 17.29 6.52
N GLN A 64 -2.60 17.04 7.78
CA GLN A 64 -3.83 16.38 8.18
C GLN A 64 -3.93 14.94 7.65
N THR A 65 -2.78 14.26 7.60
CA THR A 65 -2.61 12.88 7.13
C THR A 65 -1.92 12.00 8.19
N LEU A 66 -1.59 10.75 7.85
CA LEU A 66 -0.95 9.76 8.73
C LEU A 66 0.24 10.30 9.56
N LYS A 67 1.12 11.11 8.96
CA LYS A 67 2.29 11.70 9.68
C LYS A 67 1.84 12.49 10.91
N ASP A 68 0.81 13.32 10.78
CA ASP A 68 0.33 14.17 11.87
C ASP A 68 -0.43 13.35 12.92
N ALA A 69 -1.14 12.29 12.49
CA ALA A 69 -1.75 11.33 13.40
C ALA A 69 -0.73 10.61 14.30
N ILE A 70 0.43 10.24 13.75
CA ILE A 70 1.54 9.65 14.54
C ILE A 70 2.06 10.67 15.56
N ASN A 71 2.25 11.93 15.16
CA ASN A 71 2.73 12.98 16.06
C ASN A 71 1.80 13.19 17.26
N ASP A 72 0.49 13.21 17.04
CA ASP A 72 -0.49 13.39 18.11
C ASP A 72 -0.62 12.12 18.98
N ALA A 73 -0.57 10.92 18.40
CA ALA A 73 -0.54 9.68 19.16
C ALA A 73 0.71 9.58 20.06
N LEU A 74 1.88 9.99 19.58
CA LEU A 74 3.10 10.05 20.39
C LEU A 74 2.99 11.06 21.54
N ARG A 75 2.37 12.23 21.32
CA ARG A 75 2.13 13.24 22.38
C ARG A 75 1.18 12.72 23.45
N ASP A 76 0.12 12.03 23.05
CA ASP A 76 -0.76 11.32 23.99
C ASP A 76 0.03 10.29 24.79
N TRP A 77 0.81 9.44 24.10
CA TRP A 77 1.53 8.37 24.76
C TRP A 77 2.47 8.88 25.86
N VAL A 78 3.21 9.95 25.58
CA VAL A 78 4.11 10.59 26.57
C VAL A 78 3.33 11.09 27.78
N SER A 79 2.14 11.64 27.56
CA SER A 79 1.30 12.21 28.63
C SER A 79 0.60 11.14 29.47
N ASN A 80 0.35 9.96 28.91
CA ASN A 80 -0.48 8.91 29.51
C ASN A 80 0.25 7.55 29.63
N VAL A 81 1.59 7.56 29.68
CA VAL A 81 2.42 6.34 29.59
C VAL A 81 2.09 5.30 30.65
N ASP A 82 1.62 5.71 31.84
CA ASP A 82 1.36 4.82 32.97
C ASP A 82 0.23 3.81 32.72
N ASN A 83 -0.83 4.21 32.03
CA ASN A 83 -1.99 3.35 31.74
C ASN A 83 -2.16 3.01 30.26
N THR A 84 -1.41 3.67 29.37
CA THR A 84 -1.58 3.57 27.91
C THR A 84 -0.47 2.75 27.23
N HIS A 85 -0.86 1.88 26.31
CA HIS A 85 0.05 1.28 25.33
C HIS A 85 -0.18 1.88 23.94
N TYR A 86 0.89 2.30 23.27
CA TYR A 86 0.82 2.75 21.88
C TYR A 86 0.97 1.57 20.92
N LEU A 87 -0.07 1.32 20.13
CA LEU A 87 -0.12 0.35 19.05
C LEU A 87 0.36 1.00 17.76
N LEU A 88 1.67 1.04 17.53
CA LEU A 88 2.25 1.52 16.27
C LEU A 88 1.95 0.52 15.14
N GLY A 89 1.39 0.99 14.02
CA GLY A 89 0.74 0.14 13.01
C GLY A 89 1.64 -0.42 11.91
N THR A 90 2.94 -0.18 11.96
CA THR A 90 3.87 -0.59 10.90
C THR A 90 5.26 -0.93 11.44
N ALA A 91 6.12 -1.52 10.62
CA ALA A 91 7.47 -1.95 11.02
C ALA A 91 8.48 -0.78 11.05
N ALA A 92 8.07 0.35 11.62
CA ALA A 92 8.86 1.57 11.76
C ALA A 92 8.85 2.07 13.21
N GLY A 93 9.35 3.29 13.42
CA GLY A 93 9.44 3.91 14.72
C GLY A 93 10.59 3.37 15.59
N ALA A 94 10.68 3.87 16.82
CA ALA A 94 11.75 3.50 17.74
C ALA A 94 11.74 2.01 18.10
N HIS A 95 12.92 1.44 18.40
CA HIS A 95 12.99 0.13 19.04
C HIS A 95 12.14 0.12 20.34
N PRO A 96 11.32 -0.90 20.60
CA PRO A 96 11.29 -2.23 19.95
C PRO A 96 10.30 -2.39 18.78
N PHE A 97 9.59 -1.34 18.35
CA PHE A 97 8.47 -1.47 17.40
C PHE A 97 8.82 -2.15 16.08
N PRO A 98 9.91 -1.80 15.36
CA PRO A 98 10.23 -2.47 14.08
C PRO A 98 10.36 -3.99 14.22
N ALA A 99 11.16 -4.45 15.19
CA ALA A 99 11.40 -5.87 15.43
C ALA A 99 10.15 -6.58 15.96
N MET A 100 9.37 -5.93 16.83
CA MET A 100 8.14 -6.49 17.38
C MET A 100 7.05 -6.63 16.31
N VAL A 101 6.85 -5.62 15.48
CA VAL A 101 5.86 -5.66 14.40
C VAL A 101 6.25 -6.69 13.36
N ARG A 102 7.53 -6.76 12.97
CA ARG A 102 8.04 -7.84 12.11
C ARG A 102 7.71 -9.20 12.69
N PHE A 103 8.09 -9.46 13.95
CA PHE A 103 7.84 -10.73 14.62
C PHE A 103 6.37 -11.15 14.55
N PHE A 104 5.43 -10.23 14.77
CA PHE A 104 4.00 -10.54 14.66
C PHE A 104 3.48 -10.70 13.22
N HIS A 105 4.24 -10.28 12.21
CA HIS A 105 3.92 -10.46 10.80
C HIS A 105 4.70 -11.62 10.14
N GLU A 106 5.71 -12.21 10.80
CA GLU A 106 6.55 -13.31 10.26
C GLU A 106 5.71 -14.51 9.80
N VAL A 107 4.56 -14.75 10.46
CA VAL A 107 3.60 -15.81 10.10
C VAL A 107 3.19 -15.76 8.62
N ILE A 108 3.14 -14.58 8.00
CA ILE A 108 2.79 -14.41 6.59
C ILE A 108 3.80 -15.15 5.71
N GLY A 109 5.09 -14.94 5.96
CA GLY A 109 6.17 -15.59 5.21
C GLY A 109 6.26 -17.09 5.53
N GLU A 110 6.05 -17.47 6.78
CA GLU A 110 6.13 -18.88 7.21
C GLU A 110 5.06 -19.71 6.50
N GLU A 111 3.83 -19.21 6.48
CA GLU A 111 2.71 -19.84 5.77
C GLU A 111 2.95 -19.84 4.25
N ALA A 112 3.34 -18.71 3.66
CA ALA A 112 3.61 -18.61 2.22
C ALA A 112 4.70 -19.60 1.76
N ARG A 113 5.77 -19.74 2.55
CA ARG A 113 6.87 -20.67 2.27
C ARG A 113 6.42 -22.13 2.36
N ALA A 114 5.63 -22.48 3.37
CA ALA A 114 5.08 -23.83 3.49
C ALA A 114 4.15 -24.16 2.32
N GLN A 115 3.23 -23.25 2.01
CA GLN A 115 2.22 -23.41 0.96
C GLN A 115 2.85 -23.51 -0.44
N ILE A 116 3.86 -22.70 -0.76
CA ILE A 116 4.48 -22.74 -2.09
C ILE A 116 5.28 -24.03 -2.31
N LEU A 117 5.95 -24.53 -1.27
CA LEU A 117 6.64 -25.82 -1.32
C LEU A 117 5.66 -26.98 -1.50
N GLU A 118 4.51 -26.93 -0.80
CA GLU A 118 3.46 -27.94 -0.96
C GLU A 118 2.85 -27.92 -2.36
N GLN A 119 2.55 -26.75 -2.91
CA GLN A 119 1.88 -26.60 -4.21
C GLN A 119 2.80 -26.87 -5.40
N THR A 120 4.09 -26.56 -5.29
CA THR A 120 4.99 -26.48 -6.45
C THR A 120 6.25 -27.34 -6.31
N GLY A 121 6.52 -27.87 -5.12
CA GLY A 121 7.71 -28.67 -4.83
C GLY A 121 9.03 -27.88 -4.81
N LYS A 122 9.00 -26.55 -4.98
CA LYS A 122 10.18 -25.68 -4.99
C LYS A 122 9.89 -24.31 -4.36
N LEU A 123 10.95 -23.56 -4.08
CA LEU A 123 10.85 -22.16 -3.66
C LEU A 123 10.45 -21.27 -4.85
N PRO A 124 9.85 -20.08 -4.61
CA PRO A 124 9.49 -19.15 -5.67
C PRO A 124 10.73 -18.50 -6.30
N ASP A 125 10.61 -18.07 -7.55
CA ASP A 125 11.64 -17.27 -8.21
C ASP A 125 11.67 -15.83 -7.66
N ALA A 126 10.51 -15.30 -7.27
CA ALA A 126 10.40 -14.00 -6.62
C ALA A 126 9.27 -13.89 -5.57
N VAL A 127 9.47 -13.01 -4.59
CA VAL A 127 8.46 -12.60 -3.61
C VAL A 127 8.30 -11.08 -3.67
N CYS A 128 7.06 -10.62 -3.78
CA CYS A 128 6.69 -9.24 -4.04
C CYS A 128 5.73 -8.70 -2.98
N ALA A 129 5.92 -7.47 -2.51
CA ALA A 129 5.00 -6.79 -1.61
C ALA A 129 5.06 -5.26 -1.76
N CYS A 130 4.00 -4.55 -1.35
CA CYS A 130 3.97 -3.09 -1.35
C CYS A 130 4.60 -2.52 -0.07
N ILE A 131 5.22 -1.35 -0.16
CA ILE A 131 5.97 -0.71 0.91
C ILE A 131 5.40 0.68 1.21
N GLY A 132 4.71 0.77 2.33
CA GLY A 132 4.52 2.03 3.06
C GLY A 132 5.55 2.09 4.19
N GLY A 133 5.12 1.90 5.43
CA GLY A 133 6.05 1.69 6.55
C GLY A 133 6.77 0.32 6.55
N GLY A 134 6.20 -0.70 5.88
CA GLY A 134 6.89 -1.97 5.58
C GLY A 134 6.41 -3.25 6.32
N SER A 135 5.43 -3.18 7.21
CA SER A 135 5.01 -4.36 8.03
C SER A 135 4.60 -5.60 7.22
N ASN A 136 3.70 -5.43 6.24
CA ASN A 136 3.25 -6.56 5.39
C ASN A 136 4.42 -7.19 4.60
N ALA A 137 5.34 -6.35 4.14
CA ALA A 137 6.43 -6.77 3.29
C ALA A 137 7.53 -7.46 4.09
N ILE A 138 7.96 -6.88 5.21
CA ILE A 138 8.95 -7.57 6.05
C ILE A 138 8.41 -8.90 6.59
N GLY A 139 7.11 -8.96 6.90
CA GLY A 139 6.44 -10.20 7.30
C GLY A 139 6.55 -11.32 6.27
N ILE A 140 6.27 -11.03 4.99
CA ILE A 140 6.40 -12.04 3.94
C ILE A 140 7.87 -12.31 3.56
N PHE A 141 8.73 -11.29 3.56
CA PHE A 141 10.12 -11.42 3.12
C PHE A 141 10.98 -12.21 4.08
N HIS A 142 10.73 -12.10 5.40
CA HIS A 142 11.61 -12.64 6.44
C HIS A 142 11.90 -14.14 6.26
N SER A 143 10.91 -14.91 5.83
CA SER A 143 11.04 -16.36 5.58
C SER A 143 11.88 -16.74 4.36
N PHE A 144 12.26 -15.77 3.52
CA PHE A 144 13.04 -15.99 2.29
C PHE A 144 14.38 -15.24 2.29
N LEU A 145 14.72 -14.48 3.34
CA LEU A 145 15.94 -13.66 3.38
C LEU A 145 17.22 -14.49 3.22
N ASP A 146 17.27 -15.70 3.78
CA ASP A 146 18.45 -16.58 3.66
C ASP A 146 18.45 -17.41 2.36
N ASP A 147 17.34 -17.43 1.62
CA ASP A 147 17.22 -18.16 0.35
C ASP A 147 17.76 -17.30 -0.81
N ALA A 148 19.07 -17.36 -1.06
CA ALA A 148 19.75 -16.54 -2.07
C ALA A 148 19.20 -16.67 -3.50
N SER A 149 18.53 -17.79 -3.82
CA SER A 149 17.87 -17.99 -5.12
C SER A 149 16.55 -17.23 -5.26
N VAL A 150 15.94 -16.79 -4.14
CA VAL A 150 14.66 -16.10 -4.12
C VAL A 150 14.91 -14.58 -4.24
N LYS A 151 14.49 -14.01 -5.37
CA LYS A 151 14.52 -12.56 -5.56
C LYS A 151 13.41 -11.92 -4.73
N ILE A 152 13.68 -10.78 -4.10
CA ILE A 152 12.72 -10.11 -3.23
C ILE A 152 12.54 -8.67 -3.72
N TYR A 153 11.28 -8.28 -3.93
CA TYR A 153 10.90 -6.99 -4.48
C TYR A 153 9.91 -6.25 -3.57
N GLY A 154 10.28 -5.05 -3.14
CA GLY A 154 9.40 -4.11 -2.47
C GLY A 154 8.96 -3.00 -3.42
N PHE A 155 7.65 -2.71 -3.49
CA PHE A 155 7.11 -1.68 -4.38
C PHE A 155 6.61 -0.47 -3.59
N GLU A 156 7.27 0.67 -3.77
CA GLU A 156 6.89 1.93 -3.15
C GLU A 156 5.89 2.70 -4.02
N ALA A 157 5.10 3.60 -3.44
CA ALA A 157 4.20 4.43 -4.22
C ALA A 157 4.98 5.53 -4.98
N GLY A 158 4.94 5.45 -6.30
CA GLY A 158 5.48 6.43 -7.23
C GLY A 158 4.57 7.64 -7.45
N GLY A 159 3.35 7.62 -6.94
CA GLY A 159 2.38 8.73 -7.05
C GLY A 159 2.09 9.11 -8.49
N ASP A 160 2.14 10.41 -8.78
CA ASP A 160 1.96 10.97 -10.13
C ASP A 160 3.15 10.67 -11.07
N GLY A 161 4.26 10.18 -10.51
CA GLY A 161 5.55 10.02 -11.17
C GLY A 161 6.67 10.54 -10.26
N VAL A 162 7.78 9.81 -10.14
CA VAL A 162 8.86 10.14 -9.20
C VAL A 162 9.54 11.48 -9.54
N GLU A 163 9.59 11.83 -10.81
CA GLU A 163 10.11 13.09 -11.34
C GLU A 163 9.24 14.31 -11.02
N THR A 164 7.98 14.10 -10.64
CA THR A 164 7.03 15.19 -10.32
C THR A 164 7.22 15.74 -8.91
N GLY A 165 7.96 15.02 -8.05
CA GLY A 165 8.03 15.28 -6.61
C GLY A 165 6.78 14.90 -5.83
N ARG A 166 5.73 14.38 -6.50
CA ARG A 166 4.48 13.93 -5.88
C ARG A 166 4.45 12.40 -5.83
N HIS A 167 5.17 11.84 -4.85
CA HIS A 167 5.33 10.40 -4.66
C HIS A 167 5.54 10.06 -3.16
N ALA A 168 5.65 8.78 -2.83
CA ALA A 168 6.04 8.28 -1.50
C ALA A 168 7.20 7.26 -1.57
N ALA A 169 8.04 7.35 -2.61
CA ALA A 169 9.20 6.48 -2.82
C ALA A 169 10.43 6.83 -1.94
N ALA A 170 10.33 6.53 -0.63
CA ALA A 170 11.32 6.93 0.37
C ALA A 170 12.68 6.21 0.23
N ILE A 171 12.72 4.95 -0.19
CA ILE A 171 13.97 4.20 -0.44
C ILE A 171 14.57 4.60 -1.77
N THR A 172 13.74 4.75 -2.80
CA THR A 172 14.21 5.05 -4.16
C THR A 172 14.84 6.43 -4.27
N LEU A 173 14.24 7.44 -3.63
CA LEU A 173 14.64 8.84 -3.76
C LEU A 173 15.01 9.54 -2.44
N GLY A 174 14.67 8.93 -1.31
CA GLY A 174 15.01 9.51 -0.01
C GLY A 174 16.48 9.33 0.34
N ARG A 175 16.85 9.90 1.47
CA ARG A 175 18.21 9.80 2.04
C ARG A 175 18.13 9.52 3.53
N PRO A 176 19.20 9.02 4.17
CA PRO A 176 19.15 8.67 5.59
C PRO A 176 18.76 9.88 6.44
N GLY A 177 17.77 9.71 7.31
CA GLY A 177 17.24 10.73 8.20
C GLY A 177 16.69 10.11 9.48
N VAL A 178 16.20 10.95 10.39
CA VAL A 178 15.56 10.50 11.64
C VAL A 178 14.14 11.02 11.68
N LEU A 179 13.17 10.10 11.67
CA LEU A 179 11.75 10.43 11.79
C LEU A 179 11.07 9.41 12.72
N HIS A 180 10.14 9.88 13.56
CA HIS A 180 9.33 9.05 14.46
C HIS A 180 10.14 8.07 15.34
N GLY A 181 11.38 8.44 15.70
CA GLY A 181 12.23 7.67 16.60
C GLY A 181 13.11 6.60 15.94
N ALA A 182 13.12 6.49 14.61
CA ALA A 182 14.05 5.62 13.87
C ALA A 182 14.96 6.42 12.94
N ARG A 183 16.21 5.97 12.79
CA ARG A 183 17.07 6.38 11.68
C ARG A 183 16.81 5.44 10.50
N SER A 184 16.33 5.97 9.40
CA SER A 184 15.90 5.21 8.21
C SER A 184 16.01 6.07 6.95
N TYR A 185 15.58 5.55 5.80
CA TYR A 185 15.37 6.38 4.61
C TYR A 185 14.15 7.30 4.78
N LEU A 186 14.29 8.54 4.34
CA LEU A 186 13.32 9.62 4.53
C LEU A 186 13.35 10.58 3.34
N MET A 187 12.16 10.98 2.89
CA MET A 187 11.97 12.10 1.95
C MET A 187 12.18 13.42 2.70
N GLN A 188 13.27 14.13 2.38
CA GLN A 188 13.66 15.37 3.06
C GLN A 188 14.37 16.33 2.12
N ASP A 189 14.16 17.64 2.32
CA ASP A 189 14.82 18.72 1.57
C ASP A 189 16.28 18.92 1.99
N GLU A 190 17.01 19.83 1.37
CA GLU A 190 18.43 20.10 1.69
C GLU A 190 18.68 20.46 3.16
N ASP A 191 17.72 21.10 3.83
CA ASP A 191 17.80 21.49 5.24
C ASP A 191 17.38 20.36 6.20
N GLY A 192 16.95 19.22 5.66
CA GLY A 192 16.51 18.05 6.43
C GLY A 192 15.06 18.14 6.91
N GLN A 193 14.27 19.06 6.37
CA GLN A 193 12.82 19.10 6.63
C GLN A 193 12.13 17.98 5.86
N THR A 194 11.17 17.32 6.51
CA THR A 194 10.40 16.25 5.87
C THR A 194 9.55 16.82 4.73
N ILE A 195 9.69 16.23 3.54
CA ILE A 195 8.87 16.54 2.37
C ILE A 195 7.54 15.81 2.50
N GLU A 196 6.45 16.46 2.08
CA GLU A 196 5.14 15.82 2.02
C GLU A 196 5.13 14.71 0.96
N SER A 197 4.71 13.52 1.36
CA SER A 197 4.51 12.40 0.44
C SER A 197 3.18 12.54 -0.31
N HIS A 198 3.05 11.80 -1.40
CA HIS A 198 1.80 11.69 -2.15
C HIS A 198 1.60 10.29 -2.75
N SER A 199 0.39 9.77 -2.61
CA SER A 199 -0.11 8.62 -3.36
C SER A 199 -1.63 8.63 -3.36
N ILE A 200 -2.25 8.05 -4.39
CA ILE A 200 -3.67 7.69 -4.35
C ILE A 200 -3.99 6.70 -3.21
N SER A 201 -3.01 5.93 -2.76
CA SER A 201 -3.15 4.95 -1.69
C SER A 201 -2.76 5.53 -0.32
N ALA A 202 -3.74 5.79 0.53
CA ALA A 202 -3.51 6.34 1.87
C ALA A 202 -2.61 5.44 2.76
N GLY A 203 -2.56 4.12 2.52
CA GLY A 203 -1.69 3.21 3.27
C GLY A 203 -0.22 3.24 2.84
N LEU A 204 0.10 3.81 1.68
CA LEU A 204 1.47 3.98 1.17
C LEU A 204 1.94 5.45 1.23
N ASP A 205 1.06 6.40 1.52
CA ASP A 205 1.37 7.83 1.65
C ASP A 205 2.11 8.14 2.97
N TYR A 206 3.37 7.72 3.05
CA TYR A 206 4.24 7.91 4.19
C TYR A 206 5.66 8.29 3.72
N PRO A 207 6.28 9.37 4.23
CA PRO A 207 7.54 9.89 3.68
C PRO A 207 8.79 9.13 4.14
N SER A 208 8.66 8.04 4.90
CA SER A 208 9.77 7.25 5.42
C SER A 208 9.45 5.76 5.34
N VAL A 209 10.30 4.91 5.90
CA VAL A 209 10.14 3.46 5.85
C VAL A 209 10.75 2.81 7.09
N GLY A 210 10.37 1.56 7.38
CA GLY A 210 10.98 0.77 8.45
C GLY A 210 12.49 0.61 8.28
N PRO A 211 13.29 0.72 9.37
CA PRO A 211 14.75 0.70 9.29
C PRO A 211 15.34 -0.63 8.78
N GLU A 212 14.62 -1.74 8.95
CA GLU A 212 15.04 -3.04 8.41
C GLU A 212 14.99 -3.06 6.87
N HIS A 213 14.03 -2.36 6.27
CA HIS A 213 13.98 -2.21 4.81
C HIS A 213 15.13 -1.35 4.28
N SER A 214 15.49 -0.26 4.97
CA SER A 214 16.68 0.53 4.63
C SER A 214 17.96 -0.31 4.70
N TYR A 215 18.12 -1.11 5.75
CA TYR A 215 19.25 -2.05 5.86
C TYR A 215 19.26 -3.06 4.70
N LEU A 216 18.11 -3.67 4.39
CA LEU A 216 17.98 -4.65 3.31
C LEU A 216 18.23 -4.05 1.91
N ALA A 217 17.92 -2.77 1.72
CA ALA A 217 18.26 -2.01 0.52
C ALA A 217 19.78 -1.80 0.43
N ASP A 218 20.41 -1.35 1.51
CA ASP A 218 21.85 -1.05 1.56
C ASP A 218 22.73 -2.26 1.27
N ILE A 219 22.33 -3.44 1.76
CA ILE A 219 23.05 -4.69 1.50
C ILE A 219 22.67 -5.35 0.17
N GLY A 220 21.72 -4.77 -0.58
CA GLY A 220 21.26 -5.28 -1.88
C GLY A 220 20.47 -6.59 -1.78
N ARG A 221 19.90 -6.93 -0.61
CA ARG A 221 19.13 -8.17 -0.44
C ARG A 221 17.73 -8.06 -1.04
N VAL A 222 17.13 -6.87 -0.97
CA VAL A 222 15.80 -6.57 -1.50
C VAL A 222 15.93 -5.44 -2.51
N THR A 223 15.29 -5.60 -3.67
CA THR A 223 15.17 -4.56 -4.68
C THR A 223 13.91 -3.75 -4.41
N TYR A 224 14.03 -2.42 -4.41
CA TYR A 224 12.89 -1.52 -4.25
C TYR A 224 12.63 -0.73 -5.52
N GLU A 225 11.38 -0.67 -5.96
CA GLU A 225 11.00 0.02 -7.20
C GLU A 225 9.72 0.85 -6.98
N PRO A 226 9.61 2.06 -7.58
CA PRO A 226 8.40 2.84 -7.53
C PRO A 226 7.34 2.31 -8.51
N ILE A 227 6.08 2.35 -8.11
CA ILE A 227 4.91 2.06 -8.93
C ILE A 227 3.96 3.26 -8.89
N THR A 228 3.67 3.83 -10.05
CA THR A 228 2.79 5.00 -10.17
C THR A 228 1.34 4.66 -9.84
N ASP A 229 0.56 5.70 -9.51
CA ASP A 229 -0.87 5.57 -9.24
C ASP A 229 -1.61 4.95 -10.44
N THR A 230 -1.21 5.32 -11.67
CA THR A 230 -1.78 4.73 -12.90
C THR A 230 -1.49 3.23 -13.01
N GLU A 231 -0.25 2.80 -12.80
CA GLU A 231 0.13 1.39 -12.84
C GLU A 231 -0.64 0.57 -11.78
N ALA A 232 -0.76 1.11 -10.56
CA ALA A 232 -1.51 0.45 -9.49
C ALA A 232 -3.00 0.33 -9.82
N MET A 233 -3.62 1.38 -10.36
CA MET A 233 -5.04 1.35 -10.70
C MET A 233 -5.32 0.42 -11.89
N ASP A 234 -4.42 0.32 -12.86
CA ASP A 234 -4.55 -0.68 -13.92
C ASP A 234 -4.47 -2.11 -13.38
N ALA A 235 -3.55 -2.39 -12.45
CA ALA A 235 -3.46 -3.69 -11.78
C ALA A 235 -4.70 -3.99 -10.90
N PHE A 236 -5.24 -2.98 -10.20
CA PHE A 236 -6.50 -3.09 -9.46
C PHE A 236 -7.62 -3.59 -10.38
N ARG A 237 -7.83 -2.90 -11.51
CA ARG A 237 -8.89 -3.23 -12.48
C ARG A 237 -8.65 -4.58 -13.13
N LEU A 238 -7.41 -4.93 -13.41
CA LEU A 238 -7.05 -6.21 -14.01
C LEU A 238 -7.47 -7.36 -13.08
N LEU A 239 -7.06 -7.34 -11.81
CA LEU A 239 -7.40 -8.39 -10.84
C LEU A 239 -8.92 -8.52 -10.63
N CYS A 240 -9.63 -7.39 -10.54
CA CYS A 240 -11.09 -7.37 -10.46
C CYS A 240 -11.75 -8.09 -11.64
N ARG A 241 -11.21 -7.93 -12.86
CA ARG A 241 -11.82 -8.46 -14.09
C ARG A 241 -11.41 -9.89 -14.42
N THR A 242 -10.21 -10.32 -14.05
CA THR A 242 -9.72 -11.66 -14.39
C THR A 242 -9.97 -12.67 -13.27
N GLU A 243 -9.77 -12.26 -12.01
CA GLU A 243 -9.85 -13.17 -10.85
C GLU A 243 -11.08 -12.93 -9.97
N GLY A 244 -11.82 -11.85 -10.19
CA GLY A 244 -12.98 -11.51 -9.36
C GLY A 244 -12.61 -11.09 -7.94
N ILE A 245 -11.37 -10.67 -7.71
CA ILE A 245 -10.85 -10.21 -6.43
C ILE A 245 -10.71 -8.69 -6.49
N ILE A 246 -11.28 -7.97 -5.52
CA ILE A 246 -11.12 -6.52 -5.38
C ILE A 246 -9.97 -6.25 -4.40
N PRO A 247 -8.77 -5.88 -4.88
CA PRO A 247 -7.60 -5.68 -4.03
C PRO A 247 -7.64 -4.31 -3.36
N ALA A 248 -7.01 -4.17 -2.20
CA ALA A 248 -6.69 -2.82 -1.69
C ALA A 248 -5.73 -2.12 -2.67
N ILE A 249 -5.88 -0.81 -2.87
CA ILE A 249 -5.00 -0.04 -3.79
C ILE A 249 -3.53 -0.19 -3.38
N GLU A 250 -3.23 -0.31 -2.08
CA GLU A 250 -1.88 -0.61 -1.57
C GLU A 250 -1.35 -1.89 -2.22
N SER A 251 -2.12 -2.98 -2.17
CA SER A 251 -1.74 -4.29 -2.71
C SER A 251 -1.65 -4.27 -4.24
N SER A 252 -2.42 -3.41 -4.90
CA SER A 252 -2.35 -3.23 -6.36
C SER A 252 -0.99 -2.70 -6.82
N HIS A 253 -0.26 -1.96 -5.98
CA HIS A 253 1.13 -1.58 -6.28
C HIS A 253 2.03 -2.82 -6.37
N ALA A 254 1.87 -3.76 -5.44
CA ALA A 254 2.63 -5.03 -5.47
C ALA A 254 2.29 -5.87 -6.70
N LEU A 255 1.01 -5.91 -7.09
CA LEU A 255 0.55 -6.62 -8.29
C LEU A 255 1.11 -5.99 -9.58
N ALA A 256 1.06 -4.66 -9.70
CA ALA A 256 1.62 -3.94 -10.85
C ALA A 256 3.13 -4.20 -10.97
N GLY A 257 3.86 -4.12 -9.86
CA GLY A 257 5.28 -4.46 -9.80
C GLY A 257 5.57 -5.90 -10.18
N ALA A 258 4.79 -6.85 -9.65
CA ALA A 258 4.93 -8.27 -9.98
C ALA A 258 4.70 -8.58 -11.47
N ILE A 259 3.81 -7.84 -12.16
CA ILE A 259 3.63 -7.97 -13.62
C ILE A 259 4.90 -7.54 -14.36
N LYS A 260 5.58 -6.47 -13.92
CA LYS A 260 6.86 -6.01 -14.50
C LYS A 260 7.97 -7.02 -14.25
N VAL A 261 8.11 -7.49 -13.01
CA VAL A 261 9.07 -8.53 -12.63
C VAL A 261 8.82 -9.82 -13.40
N GLY A 262 7.56 -10.25 -13.55
CA GLY A 262 7.21 -11.44 -14.33
C GLY A 262 7.69 -11.34 -15.77
N LYS A 263 7.49 -10.19 -16.43
CA LYS A 263 8.01 -9.95 -17.78
C LYS A 263 9.54 -10.03 -17.84
N GLN A 264 10.23 -9.41 -16.89
CA GLN A 264 11.71 -9.44 -16.82
C GLN A 264 12.24 -10.86 -16.58
N LEU A 265 11.64 -11.62 -15.67
CA LEU A 265 12.09 -12.98 -15.31
C LEU A 265 11.79 -14.01 -16.39
N THR A 266 10.87 -13.72 -17.31
CA THR A 266 10.46 -14.63 -18.38
C THR A 266 11.02 -14.24 -19.73
N GLU A 267 11.66 -13.08 -19.86
CA GLU A 267 12.29 -12.64 -21.09
C GLU A 267 13.31 -13.66 -21.59
N GLY A 268 13.13 -14.12 -22.85
CA GLY A 268 14.00 -15.10 -23.48
C GLY A 268 13.90 -16.53 -22.94
N LYS A 269 12.95 -16.85 -22.04
CA LYS A 269 12.72 -18.22 -21.57
C LYS A 269 11.82 -19.01 -22.53
N ASP A 270 12.18 -20.26 -22.77
CA ASP A 270 11.37 -21.20 -23.56
C ASP A 270 10.04 -21.56 -22.88
N ASN A 271 10.03 -21.63 -21.54
CA ASN A 271 8.84 -21.89 -20.74
C ASN A 271 8.63 -20.86 -19.63
N PRO A 272 7.99 -19.71 -19.95
CA PRO A 272 7.66 -18.67 -18.96
C PRO A 272 6.83 -19.17 -17.77
N ALA A 273 5.98 -20.17 -17.98
CA ALA A 273 5.05 -20.68 -16.98
C ALA A 273 5.74 -21.39 -15.79
N ASP A 274 7.02 -21.75 -15.94
CA ASP A 274 7.80 -22.35 -14.84
C ASP A 274 8.27 -21.31 -13.80
N THR A 275 8.12 -20.01 -14.10
CA THR A 275 8.49 -18.91 -13.20
C THR A 275 7.39 -18.67 -12.18
N ILE A 276 7.75 -18.73 -10.89
CA ILE A 276 6.81 -18.66 -9.78
C ILE A 276 7.05 -17.36 -9.00
N ILE A 277 6.00 -16.54 -8.89
CA ILE A 277 6.04 -15.28 -8.14
C ILE A 277 4.96 -15.33 -7.06
N ILE A 278 5.33 -15.06 -5.83
CA ILE A 278 4.39 -14.82 -4.73
C ILE A 278 4.19 -13.32 -4.61
N VAL A 279 2.93 -12.87 -4.55
CA VAL A 279 2.58 -11.47 -4.27
C VAL A 279 1.81 -11.42 -2.96
N ASN A 280 2.27 -10.61 -2.00
CA ASN A 280 1.51 -10.38 -0.77
C ASN A 280 0.28 -9.50 -1.06
N LEU A 281 -0.90 -10.10 -1.12
CA LEU A 281 -2.16 -9.39 -1.27
C LEU A 281 -2.62 -8.83 0.09
N SER A 282 -1.91 -7.79 0.55
CA SER A 282 -1.96 -7.28 1.93
C SER A 282 -3.35 -6.88 2.46
N GLY A 283 -4.31 -6.62 1.57
CA GLY A 283 -5.66 -6.28 1.97
C GLY A 283 -6.67 -6.30 0.83
N ARG A 284 -7.94 -6.25 1.22
CA ARG A 284 -9.10 -6.15 0.31
C ARG A 284 -9.50 -4.70 0.06
N GLY A 285 -10.06 -4.44 -1.12
CA GLY A 285 -10.33 -3.09 -1.63
C GLY A 285 -11.70 -2.51 -1.29
N ASP A 286 -12.48 -3.09 -0.37
CA ASP A 286 -13.79 -2.55 0.01
C ASP A 286 -13.72 -1.05 0.38
N LYS A 287 -12.65 -0.66 1.09
CA LYS A 287 -12.41 0.74 1.51
C LYS A 287 -12.09 1.67 0.34
N ASP A 288 -11.67 1.12 -0.80
CA ASP A 288 -11.17 1.87 -1.94
C ASP A 288 -12.17 1.92 -3.10
N VAL A 289 -13.34 1.29 -2.96
CA VAL A 289 -14.34 1.20 -4.04
C VAL A 289 -14.79 2.57 -4.51
N GLU A 290 -14.96 3.54 -3.62
CA GLU A 290 -15.35 4.91 -3.98
C GLU A 290 -14.25 5.60 -4.79
N THR A 291 -13.01 5.60 -4.29
CA THR A 291 -11.83 6.12 -5.01
C THR A 291 -11.65 5.45 -6.37
N ALA A 292 -11.82 4.13 -6.45
CA ALA A 292 -11.76 3.40 -7.72
C ALA A 292 -12.92 3.77 -8.66
N ALA A 293 -14.13 3.95 -8.13
CA ALA A 293 -15.29 4.37 -8.92
C ALA A 293 -15.10 5.77 -9.51
N GLU A 294 -14.54 6.70 -8.75
CA GLU A 294 -14.13 8.03 -9.24
C GLU A 294 -13.07 7.91 -10.33
N TRP A 295 -11.99 7.16 -10.06
CA TRP A 295 -10.88 6.95 -11.00
C TRP A 295 -11.33 6.37 -12.35
N PHE A 296 -12.23 5.38 -12.33
CA PHE A 296 -12.77 4.76 -13.55
C PHE A 296 -14.01 5.47 -14.10
N HIS A 297 -14.30 6.69 -13.65
CA HIS A 297 -15.42 7.53 -14.10
C HIS A 297 -16.80 6.86 -13.98
N MET A 298 -16.97 6.00 -12.99
CA MET A 298 -18.21 5.27 -12.70
C MET A 298 -19.23 6.13 -11.93
N LEU A 299 -18.84 7.28 -11.40
CA LEU A 299 -19.72 8.22 -10.70
C LEU A 299 -20.09 9.42 -11.60
N ASP A 300 -21.30 9.96 -11.40
CA ASP A 300 -21.73 11.24 -11.97
C ASP A 300 -21.23 12.44 -11.15
N GLU A 301 -21.55 13.66 -11.59
CA GLU A 301 -21.11 14.91 -10.93
C GLU A 301 -21.65 15.07 -9.50
N ASN A 302 -22.68 14.31 -9.12
CA ASN A 302 -23.28 14.31 -7.80
C ASN A 302 -22.82 13.12 -6.94
N GLY A 303 -21.86 12.32 -7.42
CA GLY A 303 -21.37 11.13 -6.73
C GLY A 303 -22.27 9.90 -6.85
N ASN A 304 -23.29 9.91 -7.71
CA ASN A 304 -24.13 8.73 -7.92
C ASN A 304 -23.49 7.77 -8.93
N VAL A 305 -23.67 6.47 -8.69
CA VAL A 305 -23.21 5.44 -9.63
C VAL A 305 -23.92 5.57 -10.97
N LYS A 306 -23.16 5.70 -12.06
CA LYS A 306 -23.64 5.61 -13.44
C LYS A 306 -24.09 4.18 -13.71
N GLY A 307 -25.39 3.94 -13.65
CA GLY A 307 -25.96 2.63 -13.93
C GLY A 307 -25.55 2.10 -15.30
N THR A 308 -25.18 0.83 -15.38
CA THR A 308 -24.91 0.15 -16.66
C THR A 308 -26.23 -0.27 -17.32
N THR A 309 -26.42 0.05 -18.60
CA THR A 309 -27.58 -0.44 -19.35
C THR A 309 -27.30 -1.84 -19.90
N LEU A 310 -28.22 -2.78 -19.67
CA LEU A 310 -28.21 -4.07 -20.37
C LEU A 310 -28.69 -3.83 -21.81
N SER A 311 -27.76 -3.78 -22.78
CA SER A 311 -28.16 -3.78 -24.19
C SER A 311 -28.64 -5.17 -24.58
N THR A 312 -29.93 -5.43 -24.43
CA THR A 312 -30.60 -6.63 -24.99
C THR A 312 -30.93 -6.47 -26.48
N ARG A 313 -30.55 -5.34 -27.11
CA ARG A 313 -30.78 -5.11 -28.53
C ARG A 313 -29.60 -5.65 -29.33
N LYS A 314 -29.84 -6.72 -30.10
CA LYS A 314 -29.01 -7.05 -31.27
C LYS A 314 -28.81 -5.78 -32.09
N PRO A 315 -27.58 -5.45 -32.54
CA PRO A 315 -27.39 -4.34 -33.46
C PRO A 315 -28.30 -4.58 -34.67
N LYS A 316 -29.19 -3.62 -34.96
CA LYS A 316 -29.87 -3.60 -36.25
C LYS A 316 -28.76 -3.53 -37.30
N GLY A 317 -28.82 -4.42 -38.29
CA GLY A 317 -27.87 -4.48 -39.40
C GLY A 317 -27.68 -3.14 -40.11
N PRO A 318 -26.70 -3.08 -41.03
CA PRO A 318 -25.99 -1.85 -41.37
C PRO A 318 -26.95 -0.81 -41.94
N SER A 319 -27.11 0.31 -41.24
CA SER A 319 -27.65 1.54 -41.85
C SER A 319 -26.49 2.27 -42.51
N GLU A 320 -26.55 2.32 -43.82
CA GLU A 320 -25.68 3.10 -44.70
C GLU A 320 -25.46 4.56 -44.23
N ARG A 321 -24.19 4.98 -44.34
CA ARG A 321 -23.66 6.35 -44.53
C ARG A 321 -23.68 7.29 -43.31
N SER A 322 -22.49 7.67 -42.85
CA SER A 322 -21.68 8.69 -43.54
C SER A 322 -20.23 8.68 -43.02
N ASN A 323 -19.30 8.84 -43.96
CA ASN A 323 -17.87 8.91 -43.75
C ASN A 323 -17.48 10.09 -42.86
N LEU A 324 -16.61 9.84 -41.88
CA LEU A 324 -15.55 10.75 -41.48
C LEU A 324 -14.40 9.88 -40.97
N GLU A 325 -13.55 9.47 -41.92
CA GLU A 325 -12.19 9.06 -41.64
C GLU A 325 -11.46 10.24 -40.99
N ILE A 326 -10.85 10.01 -39.83
CA ILE A 326 -9.70 10.80 -39.39
C ILE A 326 -8.57 9.80 -39.18
N SER A 327 -7.62 9.85 -40.12
CA SER A 327 -6.33 9.18 -40.12
C SER A 327 -5.53 9.58 -38.87
N ILE A 328 -4.86 8.60 -38.25
CA ILE A 328 -3.73 8.85 -37.37
C ILE A 328 -2.49 8.51 -38.20
N ASP A 329 -1.81 9.55 -38.70
CA ASP A 329 -0.56 9.39 -39.43
C ASP A 329 0.55 8.94 -38.46
N GLU A 330 1.10 7.75 -38.74
CA GLU A 330 2.41 7.32 -38.25
C GLU A 330 3.51 8.07 -39.00
N ALA A 331 4.16 9.01 -38.31
CA ALA A 331 5.41 9.61 -38.79
C ALA A 331 6.58 8.66 -38.53
N ASN A 332 6.83 7.73 -39.46
CA ASN A 332 8.11 7.04 -39.59
C ASN A 332 9.01 7.83 -40.54
N GLY A 333 10.09 8.39 -40.00
CA GLY A 333 11.19 8.96 -40.78
C GLY A 333 12.04 7.86 -41.41
N GLY A 334 12.41 8.06 -42.68
CA GLY A 334 13.31 7.17 -43.42
C GLY A 334 13.65 7.68 -44.82
N GLN A 335 14.74 8.44 -44.89
CA GLN A 335 15.71 8.60 -46.00
C GLN A 335 15.25 9.11 -47.38
N ASN A 336 15.67 10.34 -47.69
CA ASN A 336 16.75 10.63 -48.63
C ASN A 336 17.50 11.89 -48.18
#